data_AF-A0AAW0YK56-F1
#
_entry.id   AF-A0AAW0YK56-F1
#
_cell.length_a   1.000
_cell.length_b   1.000
_cell.length_c   1.000
_cell.angle_alpha   90.00
_cell.angle_beta   90.00
_cell.angle_gamma   90.00
#
_symmetry.space_group_name_H-M   'P 1'
#
loop_
_entity.id
_entity.type
_entity.pdbx_description
1 polymer ?
#
loop_
_entity_poly.entity_id
_entity_poly.type
_entity_poly.pdbx_seq_one_letter_code
_entity_poly.pdbx_strand_id
1 'polypeptide(L)'
;MAIMEHAYYASFGYQVTSFFAASSWEVLRFLLSNLRWYLEEYRFDGFRFDGVTSMLYHSHGIGEGFSGHYDEYFGLNVDTEALVYLMLANHMLHQLHPEVITIAEDVSGMPALCRPVEEGGTGFDYRLGMAIPDHWIKLLKEKADDDWDMGSICNTLENRRYLEKTIAYAESHDQALVGDKTIAFWLMDKEMYTNMSKMSPPSLIIDRGIALHKMIRLITHGLGGEGYLNFMGNEFGHPEWLDFPRVGNNESYHYARRQWNVVDNDLLKYQYLNNFDAAMNKLEDKYGWLHADPGYTSTKHQGDKVIVFERAGCVFVFNFHPNKSYSDYKIGVGASGKYKIVLDSDSEEFGGHKLIDHSTDFFTKEEPFNNRPRCLMVYIPSRVAIILAKVD
;
A
#
# COMPACT_ATOMS: atom_id res chain seq x y z
N MET A 1 19.45 -25.48 -11.32
CA MET A 1 18.60 -24.44 -11.90
C MET A 1 18.69 -23.17 -11.09
N ALA A 2 19.08 -22.11 -11.73
CA ALA A 2 18.21 -20.98 -12.02
C ALA A 2 18.09 -19.66 -11.20
N ILE A 3 18.84 -19.27 -10.16
CA ILE A 3 18.54 -18.03 -9.38
C ILE A 3 18.82 -16.70 -10.10
N MET A 4 17.81 -16.18 -10.77
CA MET A 4 17.69 -14.85 -11.39
C MET A 4 18.64 -13.73 -10.88
N GLU A 5 19.48 -13.16 -11.77
CA GLU A 5 19.61 -11.68 -11.85
C GLU A 5 18.60 -11.27 -12.94
N HIS A 6 17.62 -10.45 -12.55
CA HIS A 6 16.46 -9.89 -13.28
C HIS A 6 16.44 -9.92 -14.83
N ALA A 7 15.32 -10.09 -15.58
CA ALA A 7 13.85 -10.21 -15.28
C ALA A 7 12.99 -10.32 -16.58
N TYR A 8 11.73 -10.85 -16.63
CA TYR A 8 10.60 -10.50 -17.58
C TYR A 8 9.29 -11.16 -17.11
N TYR A 9 8.44 -10.38 -16.45
CA TYR A 9 7.02 -10.67 -16.20
C TYR A 9 6.15 -10.06 -17.30
N ALA A 10 5.27 -10.84 -17.93
CA ALA A 10 4.41 -10.37 -19.03
C ALA A 10 3.38 -9.29 -18.62
N SER A 11 3.25 -9.00 -17.32
CA SER A 11 2.48 -7.88 -16.79
C SER A 11 3.33 -6.63 -16.46
N PHE A 12 4.67 -6.69 -16.51
CA PHE A 12 5.58 -5.67 -15.93
C PHE A 12 6.83 -5.27 -16.76
N GLY A 13 6.94 -5.65 -18.05
CA GLY A 13 7.87 -4.96 -18.98
C GLY A 13 9.40 -5.17 -18.82
N TYR A 14 9.89 -6.21 -18.15
CA TYR A 14 11.35 -6.50 -18.04
C TYR A 14 11.93 -7.22 -19.29
N GLN A 15 13.15 -7.78 -19.39
CA GLN A 15 13.61 -8.68 -20.49
C GLN A 15 14.61 -9.74 -19.99
N VAL A 16 14.24 -11.05 -19.99
CA VAL A 16 15.07 -12.12 -19.38
C VAL A 16 16.18 -12.46 -20.36
N THR A 17 17.43 -12.32 -19.92
CA THR A 17 18.61 -12.59 -20.76
C THR A 17 19.32 -13.90 -20.37
N SER A 18 19.33 -14.29 -19.08
CA SER A 18 19.95 -15.53 -18.59
C SER A 18 19.43 -15.97 -17.21
N PHE A 19 19.82 -17.18 -16.81
CA PHE A 19 19.33 -17.96 -15.68
C PHE A 19 20.55 -18.55 -14.91
N PHE A 20 20.72 -18.24 -13.61
CA PHE A 20 21.88 -18.65 -12.79
C PHE A 20 21.83 -20.07 -12.26
N ALA A 21 22.83 -20.95 -12.42
CA ALA A 21 22.72 -22.28 -11.78
C ALA A 21 22.84 -22.25 -10.22
N ALA A 22 21.72 -22.24 -9.49
CA ALA A 22 21.67 -22.18 -8.02
C ALA A 22 22.42 -23.29 -7.29
N SER A 23 22.35 -24.52 -7.79
CA SER A 23 23.13 -25.65 -7.29
C SER A 23 24.64 -25.52 -7.51
N SER A 24 25.09 -24.59 -8.36
CA SER A 24 26.52 -24.37 -8.57
C SER A 24 27.12 -23.70 -7.35
N TRP A 25 28.12 -24.35 -6.76
CA TRP A 25 28.80 -23.86 -5.56
C TRP A 25 29.37 -22.44 -5.72
N GLU A 26 29.92 -22.14 -6.90
CA GLU A 26 30.50 -20.82 -7.16
C GLU A 26 29.43 -19.75 -7.42
N VAL A 27 28.24 -20.14 -7.88
CA VAL A 27 27.07 -19.23 -7.95
C VAL A 27 26.57 -18.89 -6.55
N LEU A 28 26.45 -19.88 -5.66
CA LEU A 28 26.12 -19.63 -4.25
C LEU A 28 27.15 -18.71 -3.61
N ARG A 29 28.45 -18.97 -3.80
CA ARG A 29 29.51 -18.09 -3.31
C ARG A 29 29.33 -16.67 -3.84
N PHE A 30 29.12 -16.51 -5.13
CA PHE A 30 28.95 -15.20 -5.78
C PHE A 30 27.77 -14.43 -5.17
N LEU A 31 26.58 -15.02 -5.14
CA LEU A 31 25.36 -14.36 -4.69
C LEU A 31 25.37 -14.05 -3.19
N LEU A 32 25.78 -15.01 -2.35
CA LEU A 32 25.87 -14.80 -0.89
C LEU A 32 26.94 -13.76 -0.54
N SER A 33 28.09 -13.78 -1.24
CA SER A 33 29.13 -12.76 -1.03
C SER A 33 28.67 -11.39 -1.51
N ASN A 34 27.84 -11.32 -2.54
CA ASN A 34 27.27 -10.06 -3.02
C ASN A 34 26.34 -9.42 -1.99
N LEU A 35 25.45 -10.20 -1.37
CA LEU A 35 24.59 -9.72 -0.28
C LEU A 35 25.42 -9.18 0.89
N ARG A 36 26.43 -9.95 1.32
CA ARG A 36 27.34 -9.51 2.38
C ARG A 36 28.12 -8.24 2.01
N TRP A 37 28.61 -8.16 0.78
CA TRP A 37 29.35 -7.01 0.27
C TRP A 37 28.55 -5.71 0.37
N TYR A 38 27.27 -5.74 -0.01
CA TYR A 38 26.40 -4.56 0.12
C TYR A 38 26.17 -4.14 1.57
N LEU A 39 26.00 -5.09 2.51
CA LEU A 39 25.87 -4.76 3.92
C LEU A 39 27.17 -4.20 4.52
N GLU A 40 28.32 -4.81 4.23
CA GLU A 40 29.59 -4.42 4.85
C GLU A 40 30.17 -3.13 4.27
N GLU A 41 30.12 -2.96 2.95
CA GLU A 41 30.77 -1.83 2.29
C GLU A 41 29.85 -0.63 2.11
N TYR A 42 28.58 -0.86 1.77
CA TYR A 42 27.63 0.22 1.53
C TYR A 42 26.70 0.47 2.72
N ARG A 43 26.76 -0.38 3.75
CA ARG A 43 25.99 -0.22 4.99
C ARG A 43 24.50 -0.14 4.73
N PHE A 44 24.00 -0.93 3.78
CA PHE A 44 22.56 -1.16 3.66
C PHE A 44 22.02 -1.83 4.93
N ASP A 45 20.78 -1.51 5.30
CA ASP A 45 20.09 -2.10 6.45
C ASP A 45 19.23 -3.33 6.06
N GLY A 46 19.24 -3.69 4.78
CA GLY A 46 18.36 -4.73 4.26
C GLY A 46 18.28 -4.78 2.74
N PHE A 47 17.43 -5.69 2.27
CA PHE A 47 17.23 -5.95 0.85
C PHE A 47 15.77 -6.21 0.52
N ARG A 48 15.37 -5.76 -0.66
CA ARG A 48 14.21 -6.31 -1.36
C ARG A 48 14.73 -7.26 -2.43
N PHE A 49 14.30 -8.52 -2.37
CA PHE A 49 14.59 -9.52 -3.39
C PHE A 49 13.47 -9.43 -4.42
N ASP A 50 13.81 -8.93 -5.60
CA ASP A 50 12.87 -8.70 -6.68
C ASP A 50 12.57 -10.02 -7.41
N GLY A 51 11.40 -10.12 -8.04
CA GLY A 51 10.97 -11.28 -8.82
C GLY A 51 11.15 -12.65 -8.15
N VAL A 52 10.92 -12.74 -6.83
CA VAL A 52 11.00 -13.99 -6.06
C VAL A 52 10.06 -15.04 -6.64
N THR A 53 8.87 -14.65 -7.11
CA THR A 53 7.96 -15.55 -7.83
C THR A 53 8.64 -16.26 -9.01
N SER A 54 9.45 -15.54 -9.79
CA SER A 54 10.19 -16.12 -10.93
C SER A 54 11.23 -17.14 -10.48
N MET A 55 11.82 -16.92 -9.31
CA MET A 55 12.78 -17.84 -8.70
C MET A 55 12.09 -19.09 -8.15
N LEU A 56 10.91 -18.95 -7.55
CA LEU A 56 10.23 -20.04 -6.83
C LEU A 56 9.66 -21.12 -7.76
N TYR A 57 9.32 -20.78 -9.00
CA TYR A 57 8.67 -21.71 -9.92
C TYR A 57 9.44 -21.82 -11.24
N HIS A 58 9.55 -23.04 -11.78
CA HIS A 58 10.11 -23.29 -13.10
C HIS A 58 9.27 -22.68 -14.23
N SER A 59 7.97 -22.49 -14.01
CA SER A 59 7.09 -21.70 -14.86
C SER A 59 7.36 -20.19 -14.80
N HIS A 60 8.09 -19.74 -13.78
CA HIS A 60 8.28 -18.35 -13.40
C HIS A 60 6.95 -17.63 -13.11
N GLY A 61 5.89 -18.37 -12.77
CA GLY A 61 4.52 -17.85 -12.63
C GLY A 61 3.92 -17.32 -13.93
N ILE A 62 4.53 -17.59 -15.10
CA ILE A 62 4.04 -17.10 -16.39
C ILE A 62 2.89 -17.98 -16.86
N GLY A 63 1.73 -17.37 -17.09
CA GLY A 63 0.53 -18.09 -17.52
C GLY A 63 -0.14 -18.92 -16.43
N GLU A 64 0.31 -18.76 -15.19
CA GLU A 64 -0.27 -19.42 -14.01
C GLU A 64 -1.18 -18.46 -13.25
N GLY A 65 -2.27 -19.02 -12.71
CA GLY A 65 -3.12 -18.34 -11.74
C GLY A 65 -2.90 -18.98 -10.38
N PHE A 66 -2.71 -18.15 -9.35
CA PHE A 66 -2.61 -18.59 -7.96
C PHE A 66 -3.97 -18.37 -7.28
N SER A 67 -4.75 -19.44 -7.18
CA SER A 67 -6.07 -19.44 -6.57
C SER A 67 -6.02 -19.52 -5.04
N GLY A 68 -4.89 -19.95 -4.50
CA GLY A 68 -4.71 -20.23 -3.08
C GLY A 68 -4.79 -21.72 -2.74
N HIS A 69 -5.01 -22.60 -3.73
CA HIS A 69 -4.93 -24.05 -3.55
C HIS A 69 -3.46 -24.50 -3.38
N TYR A 70 -3.19 -25.35 -2.39
CA TYR A 70 -1.80 -25.58 -1.93
C TYR A 70 -0.96 -26.42 -2.89
N ASP A 71 -1.58 -27.15 -3.81
CA ASP A 71 -0.92 -27.89 -4.90
C ASP A 71 -0.27 -26.96 -5.93
N GLU A 72 -0.71 -25.71 -6.04
CA GLU A 72 -0.08 -24.68 -6.88
C GLU A 72 1.26 -24.21 -6.29
N TYR A 73 1.41 -24.26 -4.97
CA TYR A 73 2.61 -23.81 -4.23
C TYR A 73 3.59 -24.93 -3.91
N PHE A 74 3.11 -26.17 -3.86
CA PHE A 74 3.89 -27.33 -3.42
C PHE A 74 3.74 -28.48 -4.42
N GLY A 75 4.60 -28.49 -5.44
CA GLY A 75 4.62 -29.51 -6.49
C GLY A 75 5.95 -29.54 -7.23
N LEU A 76 6.00 -30.30 -8.33
CA LEU A 76 7.21 -30.43 -9.16
C LEU A 76 7.59 -29.15 -9.91
N ASN A 77 6.69 -28.16 -9.93
CA ASN A 77 6.96 -26.85 -10.53
C ASN A 77 7.84 -25.97 -9.63
N VAL A 78 7.97 -26.28 -8.34
CA VAL A 78 8.77 -25.47 -7.42
C VAL A 78 10.25 -25.70 -7.68
N ASP A 79 11.00 -24.62 -7.91
CA ASP A 79 12.46 -24.67 -8.01
C ASP A 79 13.07 -24.79 -6.62
N THR A 80 13.26 -26.02 -6.17
CA THR A 80 13.85 -26.32 -4.87
C THR A 80 15.27 -25.80 -4.72
N GLU A 81 16.04 -25.62 -5.80
CA GLU A 81 17.40 -25.10 -5.69
C GLU A 81 17.40 -23.60 -5.41
N ALA A 82 16.52 -22.86 -6.08
CA ALA A 82 16.33 -21.45 -5.80
C ALA A 82 15.77 -21.22 -4.38
N LEU A 83 14.83 -22.05 -3.94
CA LEU A 83 14.30 -22.02 -2.58
C LEU A 83 15.41 -22.23 -1.53
N VAL A 84 16.28 -23.23 -1.73
CA VAL A 84 17.42 -23.49 -0.83
C VAL A 84 18.37 -22.30 -0.75
N TYR A 85 18.67 -21.63 -1.87
CA TYR A 85 19.45 -20.40 -1.83
C TYR A 85 18.78 -19.29 -1.02
N LEU A 86 17.48 -19.06 -1.21
CA LEU A 86 16.76 -18.03 -0.46
C LEU A 86 16.81 -18.31 1.04
N MET A 87 16.65 -19.57 1.44
CA MET A 87 16.83 -20.00 2.84
C MET A 87 18.26 -19.75 3.34
N LEU A 88 19.29 -20.12 2.56
CA LEU A 88 20.68 -19.88 2.93
C LEU A 88 20.99 -18.38 3.04
N ALA A 89 20.49 -17.57 2.13
CA ALA A 89 20.66 -16.13 2.11
C ALA A 89 20.03 -15.50 3.35
N ASN A 90 18.76 -15.77 3.62
CA ASN A 90 18.07 -15.23 4.79
C ASN A 90 18.71 -15.72 6.10
N HIS A 91 19.04 -17.00 6.22
CA HIS A 91 19.70 -17.52 7.42
C HIS A 91 21.06 -16.85 7.65
N MET A 92 21.90 -16.73 6.61
CA MET A 92 23.20 -16.06 6.71
C MET A 92 23.04 -14.59 7.10
N LEU A 93 22.13 -13.86 6.45
CA LEU A 93 21.90 -12.44 6.68
C LEU A 93 21.50 -12.18 8.13
N HIS A 94 20.49 -12.89 8.65
CA HIS A 94 20.01 -12.69 10.02
C HIS A 94 20.98 -13.20 11.09
N GLN A 95 21.85 -14.18 10.77
CA GLN A 95 22.90 -14.59 11.69
C GLN A 95 24.02 -13.56 11.81
N LEU A 96 24.43 -12.96 10.69
CA LEU A 96 25.51 -11.98 10.68
C LEU A 96 25.02 -10.59 11.12
N HIS A 97 23.78 -10.25 10.78
CA HIS A 97 23.16 -8.95 11.00
C HIS A 97 21.72 -9.14 11.50
N PRO A 98 21.50 -9.32 12.82
CA PRO A 98 20.18 -9.66 13.36
C PRO A 98 19.06 -8.64 13.14
N GLU A 99 19.41 -7.39 12.82
CA GLU A 99 18.45 -6.30 12.55
C GLU A 99 18.21 -6.08 11.04
N VAL A 100 18.83 -6.88 10.17
CA VAL A 100 18.63 -6.78 8.72
C VAL A 100 17.18 -7.05 8.37
N ILE A 101 16.63 -6.31 7.40
CA ILE A 101 15.28 -6.54 6.88
C ILE A 101 15.36 -7.09 5.47
N THR A 102 14.66 -8.19 5.22
CA THR A 102 14.55 -8.84 3.92
C THR A 102 13.10 -8.87 3.45
N ILE A 103 12.85 -8.35 2.25
CA ILE A 103 11.51 -8.22 1.67
C ILE A 103 11.42 -9.03 0.38
N ALA A 104 10.43 -9.91 0.25
CA ALA A 104 10.17 -10.65 -0.97
C ALA A 104 9.16 -9.94 -1.89
N GLU A 105 9.54 -9.73 -3.15
CA GLU A 105 8.61 -9.42 -4.24
C GLU A 105 8.02 -10.72 -4.81
N ASP A 106 6.99 -11.24 -4.13
CA ASP A 106 6.26 -12.44 -4.53
C ASP A 106 4.77 -12.15 -4.75
N VAL A 107 4.32 -12.32 -5.99
CA VAL A 107 2.90 -12.17 -6.40
C VAL A 107 2.11 -13.46 -6.16
N SER A 108 2.77 -14.63 -6.14
CA SER A 108 2.07 -15.91 -5.98
C SER A 108 1.40 -16.05 -4.62
N GLY A 109 2.05 -15.56 -3.58
CA GLY A 109 1.65 -15.75 -2.20
C GLY A 109 1.97 -17.12 -1.64
N MET A 110 3.17 -17.61 -1.94
CA MET A 110 3.68 -18.86 -1.41
C MET A 110 3.57 -18.87 0.14
N PRO A 111 2.89 -19.86 0.73
CA PRO A 111 2.81 -20.00 2.18
C PRO A 111 4.20 -20.17 2.83
N ALA A 112 4.39 -19.61 4.02
CA ALA A 112 5.62 -19.69 4.81
C ALA A 112 6.86 -19.01 4.19
N LEU A 113 6.66 -18.20 3.15
CA LEU A 113 7.73 -17.38 2.56
C LEU A 113 8.33 -16.42 3.59
N CYS A 114 7.48 -15.86 4.46
CA CYS A 114 7.88 -14.92 5.49
C CYS A 114 7.91 -15.55 6.91
N ARG A 115 8.22 -16.84 7.01
CA ARG A 115 8.47 -17.53 8.29
C ARG A 115 9.96 -17.86 8.45
N PRO A 116 10.48 -17.91 9.70
CA PRO A 116 11.87 -18.25 9.96
C PRO A 116 12.32 -19.57 9.31
N VAL A 117 13.59 -19.64 8.92
CA VAL A 117 14.18 -20.84 8.30
C VAL A 117 14.15 -22.02 9.25
N GLU A 118 14.33 -21.77 10.54
CA GLU A 118 14.28 -22.77 11.62
C GLU A 118 12.89 -23.40 11.79
N GLU A 119 11.83 -22.71 11.37
CA GLU A 119 10.46 -23.23 11.33
C GLU A 119 10.14 -23.97 10.02
N GLY A 120 11.09 -24.01 9.07
CA GLY A 120 10.90 -24.54 7.73
C GLY A 120 10.34 -23.53 6.71
N GLY A 121 10.33 -22.24 7.03
CA GLY A 121 10.03 -21.17 6.08
C GLY A 121 11.24 -20.73 5.25
N THR A 122 11.04 -19.72 4.40
CA THR A 122 12.12 -19.19 3.55
C THR A 122 12.98 -18.13 4.26
N GLY A 123 12.48 -17.56 5.35
CA GLY A 123 13.22 -16.62 6.20
C GLY A 123 13.09 -15.14 5.85
N PHE A 124 12.20 -14.75 4.95
CA PHE A 124 11.94 -13.33 4.69
C PHE A 124 11.20 -12.68 5.86
N ASP A 125 11.44 -11.40 6.11
CA ASP A 125 10.70 -10.65 7.13
C ASP A 125 9.33 -10.21 6.62
N TYR A 126 9.29 -9.74 5.38
CA TYR A 126 8.09 -9.19 4.76
C TYR A 126 7.91 -9.69 3.34
N ARG A 127 6.68 -9.61 2.86
CA ARG A 127 6.34 -9.65 1.43
C ARG A 127 5.59 -8.40 1.00
N LEU A 128 5.59 -8.13 -0.29
CA LEU A 128 4.80 -7.04 -0.87
C LEU A 128 3.31 -7.42 -1.01
N GLY A 129 2.42 -6.51 -0.62
CA GLY A 129 0.97 -6.62 -0.80
C GLY A 129 0.53 -6.32 -2.24
N MET A 130 1.01 -7.10 -3.20
CA MET A 130 0.93 -6.79 -4.65
C MET A 130 -0.50 -6.76 -5.21
N ALA A 131 -1.47 -7.42 -4.57
CA ALA A 131 -2.87 -7.39 -5.00
C ALA A 131 -3.58 -6.05 -4.72
N ILE A 132 -3.03 -5.22 -3.82
CA ILE A 132 -3.66 -3.97 -3.38
C ILE A 132 -3.69 -2.93 -4.52
N PRO A 133 -2.57 -2.60 -5.20
CA PRO A 133 -2.60 -1.70 -6.34
C PRO A 133 -3.52 -2.15 -7.48
N ASP A 134 -3.47 -3.43 -7.84
CA ASP A 134 -4.31 -3.98 -8.91
C ASP A 134 -5.80 -3.77 -8.63
N HIS A 135 -6.20 -3.92 -7.37
CA HIS A 135 -7.57 -3.68 -6.96
C HIS A 135 -7.98 -2.20 -7.12
N TRP A 136 -7.12 -1.27 -6.71
CA TRP A 136 -7.39 0.15 -6.88
C TRP A 136 -7.49 0.56 -8.35
N ILE A 137 -6.56 0.09 -9.19
CA ILE A 137 -6.59 0.34 -10.64
C ILE A 137 -7.87 -0.23 -11.25
N LYS A 138 -8.25 -1.46 -10.89
CA LYS A 138 -9.49 -2.08 -11.37
C LYS A 138 -10.71 -1.24 -11.01
N LEU A 139 -10.81 -0.78 -9.76
CA LEU A 139 -11.91 0.08 -9.34
C LEU A 139 -11.92 1.41 -10.10
N LEU A 140 -10.77 2.07 -10.25
CA LEU A 140 -10.65 3.36 -10.93
C LEU A 140 -10.89 3.29 -12.43
N LYS A 141 -10.56 2.16 -13.06
CA LYS A 141 -10.67 1.93 -14.50
C LYS A 141 -12.04 1.39 -14.92
N GLU A 142 -12.62 0.50 -14.13
CA GLU A 142 -13.78 -0.31 -14.54
C GLU A 142 -15.08 0.06 -13.83
N LYS A 143 -15.04 0.83 -12.74
CA LYS A 143 -16.20 1.08 -11.88
C LYS A 143 -16.42 2.57 -11.62
N ALA A 144 -17.68 2.99 -11.66
CA ALA A 144 -18.08 4.28 -11.11
C ALA A 144 -18.06 4.22 -9.57
N ASP A 145 -17.91 5.37 -8.90
CA ASP A 145 -17.82 5.46 -7.43
C ASP A 145 -19.00 4.78 -6.70
N ASP A 146 -20.22 4.91 -7.24
CA ASP A 146 -21.43 4.31 -6.67
C ASP A 146 -21.43 2.77 -6.72
N ASP A 147 -20.63 2.18 -7.62
CA ASP A 147 -20.49 0.74 -7.83
C ASP A 147 -19.30 0.12 -7.07
N TRP A 148 -18.56 0.92 -6.30
CA TRP A 148 -17.47 0.41 -5.48
C TRP A 148 -17.99 -0.49 -4.36
N ASP A 149 -17.45 -1.70 -4.26
CA ASP A 149 -17.84 -2.66 -3.24
C ASP A 149 -16.93 -2.53 -2.01
N MET A 150 -17.50 -2.03 -0.91
CA MET A 150 -16.79 -1.78 0.35
C MET A 150 -16.23 -3.06 0.96
N GLY A 151 -16.95 -4.18 0.83
CA GLY A 151 -16.52 -5.49 1.29
C GLY A 151 -15.34 -6.03 0.49
N SER A 152 -15.30 -5.80 -0.81
CA SER A 152 -14.20 -6.16 -1.71
C SER A 152 -12.93 -5.36 -1.40
N ILE A 153 -13.07 -4.06 -1.12
CA ILE A 153 -11.97 -3.22 -0.64
C ILE A 153 -11.40 -3.77 0.67
N CYS A 154 -12.26 -3.97 1.69
CA CYS A 154 -11.82 -4.49 2.98
C CYS A 154 -11.17 -5.87 2.82
N ASN A 155 -11.80 -6.78 2.06
CA ASN A 155 -11.27 -8.12 1.82
C ASN A 155 -9.90 -8.08 1.15
N THR A 156 -9.69 -7.21 0.16
CA THR A 156 -8.38 -7.10 -0.51
C THR A 156 -7.28 -6.64 0.46
N LEU A 157 -7.60 -5.70 1.34
CA LEU A 157 -6.65 -5.17 2.33
C LEU A 157 -6.41 -6.14 3.50
N GLU A 158 -7.40 -6.94 3.88
CA GLU A 158 -7.35 -7.85 5.02
C GLU A 158 -6.92 -9.28 4.66
N ASN A 159 -7.13 -9.72 3.41
CA ASN A 159 -6.86 -11.10 2.96
C ASN A 159 -5.36 -11.37 2.85
N ARG A 160 -4.74 -11.59 3.99
CA ARG A 160 -3.31 -11.82 4.19
C ARG A 160 -3.12 -12.95 5.18
N ARG A 161 -1.96 -13.59 5.11
CA ARG A 161 -1.65 -14.72 6.00
C ARG A 161 -1.30 -14.20 7.38
N TYR A 162 -2.02 -14.66 8.41
CA TYR A 162 -1.67 -14.36 9.79
C TYR A 162 -0.25 -14.87 10.11
N LEU A 163 0.52 -14.09 10.86
CA LEU A 163 1.95 -14.32 11.19
C LEU A 163 2.95 -14.17 10.04
N GLU A 164 2.54 -13.68 8.87
CA GLU A 164 3.44 -13.29 7.78
C GLU A 164 3.25 -11.80 7.48
N LYS A 165 4.28 -10.98 7.73
CA LYS A 165 4.16 -9.52 7.64
C LYS A 165 4.10 -9.07 6.18
N THR A 166 3.23 -8.11 5.89
CA THR A 166 3.03 -7.58 4.54
C THR A 166 3.31 -6.08 4.50
N ILE A 167 4.08 -5.63 3.51
CA ILE A 167 4.22 -4.21 3.17
C ILE A 167 3.10 -3.81 2.21
N ALA A 168 2.21 -2.94 2.67
CA ALA A 168 1.10 -2.43 1.88
C ALA A 168 1.47 -1.14 1.13
N TYR A 169 0.93 -0.97 -0.06
CA TYR A 169 1.10 0.25 -0.85
C TYR A 169 -0.07 0.37 -1.83
N ALA A 170 -0.50 1.60 -2.09
CA ALA A 170 -1.68 1.86 -2.91
C ALA A 170 -1.35 1.79 -4.42
N GLU A 171 -0.13 2.18 -4.78
CA GLU A 171 0.41 2.17 -6.14
C GLU A 171 1.94 2.02 -6.07
N SER A 172 2.52 1.45 -7.12
CA SER A 172 3.93 1.06 -7.21
C SER A 172 4.69 1.94 -8.22
N HIS A 173 5.97 1.61 -8.40
CA HIS A 173 6.80 2.18 -9.46
C HIS A 173 6.36 1.73 -10.85
N ASP A 174 5.74 0.56 -11.00
CA ASP A 174 5.26 0.04 -12.27
C ASP A 174 4.08 0.85 -12.80
N GLN A 175 3.11 1.19 -11.94
CA GLN A 175 2.00 2.07 -12.33
C GLN A 175 2.45 3.50 -12.65
N ALA A 176 3.63 3.90 -12.19
CA ALA A 176 4.21 5.18 -12.53
C ALA A 176 4.89 5.17 -13.92
N LEU A 177 5.13 4.02 -14.54
CA LEU A 177 5.76 3.91 -15.87
C LEU A 177 4.80 4.21 -17.02
N VAL A 178 5.37 4.52 -18.18
CA VAL A 178 4.62 4.70 -19.43
C VAL A 178 3.82 3.43 -19.76
N GLY A 179 2.52 3.57 -19.99
CA GLY A 179 1.60 2.47 -20.29
C GLY A 179 0.56 2.21 -19.20
N ASP A 180 0.74 2.78 -18.01
CA ASP A 180 -0.28 2.86 -16.97
C ASP A 180 -0.46 4.32 -16.49
N LYS A 181 -1.29 4.52 -15.46
CA LYS A 181 -1.52 5.82 -14.82
C LYS A 181 -1.36 5.70 -13.30
N THR A 182 -0.78 6.72 -12.69
CA THR A 182 -0.82 6.90 -11.23
C THR A 182 -2.27 7.04 -10.74
N ILE A 183 -2.53 6.78 -9.46
CA ILE A 183 -3.84 7.00 -8.85
C ILE A 183 -4.30 8.45 -9.05
N ALA A 184 -3.38 9.41 -8.87
CA ALA A 184 -3.66 10.82 -9.11
C ALA A 184 -4.15 11.06 -10.55
N PHE A 185 -3.47 10.46 -11.55
CA PHE A 185 -3.83 10.64 -12.96
C PHE A 185 -5.08 9.83 -13.37
N TRP A 186 -5.36 8.68 -12.75
CA TRP A 186 -6.65 8.00 -12.87
C TRP A 186 -7.82 8.84 -12.34
N LEU A 187 -7.60 9.57 -11.25
CA LEU A 187 -8.63 10.35 -10.58
C LEU A 187 -8.92 11.70 -11.26
N MET A 188 -7.88 12.36 -11.76
CA MET A 188 -7.95 13.77 -12.20
C MET A 188 -7.60 13.98 -13.67
N ASP A 189 -6.90 13.03 -14.31
CA ASP A 189 -6.48 13.07 -15.71
C ASP A 189 -5.94 14.47 -16.12
N LYS A 190 -6.30 14.97 -17.30
CA LYS A 190 -5.85 16.26 -17.84
C LYS A 190 -6.25 17.48 -17.02
N GLU A 191 -7.25 17.39 -16.14
CA GLU A 191 -7.61 18.54 -15.29
C GLU A 191 -6.50 18.89 -14.29
N MET A 192 -5.58 17.95 -14.01
CA MET A 192 -4.38 18.24 -13.21
C MET A 192 -3.57 19.41 -13.78
N TYR A 193 -3.54 19.57 -15.10
CA TYR A 193 -2.74 20.60 -15.77
C TYR A 193 -3.36 22.00 -15.68
N THR A 194 -4.66 22.11 -15.41
CA THR A 194 -5.40 23.39 -15.46
C THR A 194 -5.98 23.80 -14.11
N ASN A 195 -6.34 22.84 -13.25
CA ASN A 195 -7.12 23.10 -12.03
C ASN A 195 -6.39 22.73 -10.72
N MET A 196 -5.09 22.44 -10.81
CA MET A 196 -4.21 22.28 -9.63
C MET A 196 -3.69 23.61 -9.08
N SER A 197 -4.02 24.76 -9.69
CA SER A 197 -3.78 26.07 -9.07
C SER A 197 -4.84 26.36 -8.01
N LYS A 198 -4.45 26.96 -6.88
CA LYS A 198 -5.40 27.48 -5.88
C LYS A 198 -6.24 28.64 -6.42
N MET A 199 -5.79 29.27 -7.51
CA MET A 199 -6.48 30.39 -8.16
C MET A 199 -7.39 29.93 -9.33
N SER A 200 -7.37 28.66 -9.70
CA SER A 200 -8.24 28.15 -10.77
C SER A 200 -9.70 28.12 -10.30
N PRO A 201 -10.68 28.18 -11.22
CA PRO A 201 -12.07 27.91 -10.88
C PRO A 201 -12.24 26.55 -10.17
N PRO A 202 -13.24 26.40 -9.28
CA PRO A 202 -13.55 25.13 -8.64
C PRO A 202 -13.78 24.02 -9.67
N SER A 203 -13.27 22.82 -9.39
CA SER A 203 -13.51 21.64 -10.21
C SER A 203 -13.89 20.47 -9.32
N LEU A 204 -15.07 19.90 -9.58
CA LEU A 204 -15.55 18.70 -8.88
C LEU A 204 -14.66 17.47 -9.15
N ILE A 205 -13.93 17.44 -10.27
CA ILE A 205 -13.00 16.37 -10.61
C ILE A 205 -11.74 16.47 -9.75
N ILE A 206 -11.18 17.67 -9.59
CA ILE A 206 -10.03 17.89 -8.69
C ILE A 206 -10.42 17.68 -7.23
N ASP A 207 -11.58 18.18 -6.80
CA ASP A 207 -12.05 18.00 -5.42
C ASP A 207 -12.25 16.51 -5.11
N ARG A 208 -12.88 15.76 -6.04
CA ARG A 208 -12.99 14.28 -5.96
C ARG A 208 -11.60 13.63 -5.89
N GLY A 209 -10.69 14.04 -6.78
CA GLY A 209 -9.39 13.41 -6.90
C GLY A 209 -8.51 13.61 -5.67
N ILE A 210 -8.47 14.83 -5.13
CA ILE A 210 -7.73 15.13 -3.89
C ILE A 210 -8.29 14.32 -2.72
N ALA A 211 -9.62 14.28 -2.57
CA ALA A 211 -10.27 13.54 -1.50
C ALA A 211 -9.99 12.03 -1.58
N LEU A 212 -10.25 11.40 -2.74
CA LEU A 212 -10.07 9.96 -2.90
C LEU A 212 -8.60 9.55 -2.85
N HIS A 213 -7.67 10.37 -3.34
CA HIS A 213 -6.24 10.09 -3.24
C HIS A 213 -5.80 9.94 -1.77
N LYS A 214 -6.22 10.88 -0.91
CA LYS A 214 -5.97 10.80 0.55
C LYS A 214 -6.61 9.56 1.16
N MET A 215 -7.88 9.30 0.85
CA MET A 215 -8.63 8.18 1.43
C MET A 215 -8.06 6.81 1.04
N ILE A 216 -7.72 6.61 -0.23
CA ILE A 216 -7.13 5.36 -0.75
C ILE A 216 -5.79 5.07 -0.06
N ARG A 217 -4.94 6.09 0.08
CA ARG A 217 -3.67 5.96 0.77
C ARG A 217 -3.87 5.65 2.26
N LEU A 218 -4.77 6.37 2.93
CA LEU A 218 -5.03 6.17 4.36
C LEU A 218 -5.63 4.80 4.68
N ILE A 219 -6.61 4.31 3.89
CA ILE A 219 -7.21 2.99 4.14
C ILE A 219 -6.18 1.88 3.87
N THR A 220 -5.34 2.05 2.86
CA THR A 220 -4.22 1.11 2.57
C THR A 220 -3.21 1.11 3.73
N HIS A 221 -2.86 2.28 4.25
CA HIS A 221 -1.94 2.47 5.38
C HIS A 221 -2.49 1.91 6.70
N GLY A 222 -3.79 2.09 6.96
CA GLY A 222 -4.43 1.67 8.21
C GLY A 222 -4.78 0.18 8.25
N LEU A 223 -5.18 -0.40 7.12
CA LEU A 223 -5.78 -1.75 7.08
C LEU A 223 -4.95 -2.78 6.28
N GLY A 224 -4.09 -2.33 5.36
CA GLY A 224 -3.50 -3.18 4.34
C GLY A 224 -2.26 -3.98 4.73
N GLY A 225 -1.60 -3.68 5.85
CA GLY A 225 -0.24 -4.20 6.10
C GLY A 225 0.28 -4.07 7.54
N GLU A 226 1.47 -4.61 7.74
CA GLU A 226 2.36 -4.43 8.90
C GLU A 226 3.53 -3.47 8.57
N GLY A 227 3.50 -2.87 7.38
CA GLY A 227 4.37 -1.80 6.94
C GLY A 227 3.75 -1.09 5.75
N TYR A 228 4.25 0.09 5.41
CA TYR A 228 3.77 0.90 4.30
C TYR A 228 4.92 1.26 3.35
N LEU A 229 4.62 1.28 2.04
CA LEU A 229 5.55 1.73 1.00
C LEU A 229 4.91 2.81 0.14
N ASN A 230 5.72 3.77 -0.28
CA ASN A 230 5.34 4.82 -1.20
C ASN A 230 6.45 5.04 -2.24
N PHE A 231 6.10 5.06 -3.52
CA PHE A 231 7.04 5.39 -4.59
C PHE A 231 7.17 6.91 -4.79
N MET A 232 8.39 7.39 -5.05
CA MET A 232 8.72 8.81 -5.07
C MET A 232 7.80 9.65 -5.97
N GLY A 233 7.20 10.69 -5.40
CA GLY A 233 6.28 11.60 -6.05
C GLY A 233 4.80 11.25 -5.86
N ASN A 234 4.47 9.98 -5.60
CA ASN A 234 3.07 9.58 -5.43
C ASN A 234 2.49 10.15 -4.12
N GLU A 235 3.34 10.51 -3.15
CA GLU A 235 2.92 11.12 -1.88
C GLU A 235 2.18 12.44 -2.07
N PHE A 236 2.52 13.21 -3.09
CA PHE A 236 1.87 14.46 -3.43
C PHE A 236 1.03 14.38 -4.71
N GLY A 237 0.78 13.18 -5.23
CA GLY A 237 0.03 12.98 -6.48
C GLY A 237 0.73 13.60 -7.68
N HIS A 238 2.02 13.28 -7.87
CA HIS A 238 2.82 13.76 -9.00
C HIS A 238 2.08 13.57 -10.34
N PRO A 239 2.04 14.60 -11.21
CA PRO A 239 1.34 14.53 -12.49
C PRO A 239 2.08 13.64 -13.51
N GLU A 240 1.47 13.43 -14.68
CA GLU A 240 2.08 12.70 -15.81
C GLU A 240 2.46 11.25 -15.46
N TRP A 241 3.56 10.76 -16.03
CA TRP A 241 4.13 9.42 -15.87
C TRP A 241 5.67 9.49 -15.95
N LEU A 242 6.33 8.38 -15.63
CA LEU A 242 7.76 8.15 -15.78
C LEU A 242 8.01 7.42 -17.10
N ASP A 243 8.87 7.96 -17.96
CA ASP A 243 9.32 7.28 -19.18
C ASP A 243 10.82 7.48 -19.32
N PHE A 244 11.55 6.37 -19.48
CA PHE A 244 13.00 6.38 -19.63
C PHE A 244 13.39 6.62 -21.10
N PRO A 245 14.57 7.20 -21.37
CA PRO A 245 15.09 7.36 -22.72
C PRO A 245 15.17 6.02 -23.45
N ARG A 246 14.49 5.92 -24.61
CA ARG A 246 14.47 4.73 -25.47
C ARG A 246 14.15 5.12 -26.90
N VAL A 247 14.42 4.22 -27.85
CA VAL A 247 14.13 4.43 -29.29
C VAL A 247 12.69 4.89 -29.54
N GLY A 248 11.73 4.36 -28.78
CA GLY A 248 10.31 4.72 -28.91
C GLY A 248 9.93 6.13 -28.43
N ASN A 249 10.83 6.87 -27.81
CA ASN A 249 10.62 8.27 -27.40
C ASN A 249 11.77 9.21 -27.80
N ASN A 250 12.58 8.81 -28.80
CA ASN A 250 13.73 9.58 -29.28
C ASN A 250 14.70 9.96 -28.15
N GLU A 251 14.97 9.00 -27.26
CA GLU A 251 15.99 9.07 -26.23
C GLU A 251 15.74 10.27 -25.30
N SER A 252 14.45 10.55 -25.07
CA SER A 252 13.98 11.69 -24.32
C SER A 252 14.12 11.46 -22.81
N TYR A 253 14.69 12.45 -22.13
CA TYR A 253 14.74 12.52 -20.67
C TYR A 253 13.58 13.35 -20.10
N HIS A 254 12.64 13.82 -20.93
CA HIS A 254 11.60 14.75 -20.52
C HIS A 254 10.73 14.21 -19.37
N TYR A 255 10.44 12.91 -19.36
CA TYR A 255 9.67 12.25 -18.31
C TYR A 255 10.53 11.43 -17.34
N ALA A 256 11.85 11.35 -17.55
CA ALA A 256 12.79 10.67 -16.67
C ALA A 256 13.24 11.57 -15.50
N ARG A 257 12.27 12.18 -14.81
CA ARG A 257 12.49 13.17 -13.74
C ARG A 257 11.37 13.17 -12.70
N ARG A 258 11.57 13.92 -11.62
CA ARG A 258 10.52 14.28 -10.65
C ARG A 258 10.37 15.79 -10.58
N GLN A 259 9.14 16.28 -10.60
CA GLN A 259 8.79 17.70 -10.64
C GLN A 259 8.62 18.27 -9.21
N TRP A 260 9.68 18.24 -8.39
CA TRP A 260 9.61 18.70 -6.99
C TRP A 260 9.12 20.15 -6.83
N ASN A 261 9.35 20.98 -7.84
CA ASN A 261 8.85 22.35 -7.90
C ASN A 261 7.32 22.47 -7.81
N VAL A 262 6.55 21.41 -8.12
CA VAL A 262 5.08 21.47 -8.04
C VAL A 262 4.56 21.35 -6.60
N VAL A 263 5.27 20.63 -5.74
CA VAL A 263 4.91 20.49 -4.32
C VAL A 263 5.43 21.65 -3.49
N ASP A 264 6.59 22.23 -3.86
CA ASP A 264 7.18 23.40 -3.20
C ASP A 264 6.46 24.73 -3.52
N ASN A 265 5.53 24.74 -4.48
CA ASN A 265 4.84 25.95 -4.90
C ASN A 265 3.52 26.15 -4.13
N ASP A 266 3.50 27.16 -3.25
CA ASP A 266 2.35 27.47 -2.40
C ASP A 266 1.07 27.86 -3.16
N LEU A 267 1.17 28.18 -4.44
CA LEU A 267 0.02 28.48 -5.32
C LEU A 267 -0.62 27.23 -5.92
N LEU A 268 -0.01 26.05 -5.77
CA LEU A 268 -0.51 24.78 -6.29
C LEU A 268 -1.08 23.88 -5.18
N LYS A 269 -2.01 23.00 -5.55
CA LYS A 269 -2.74 22.11 -4.63
C LYS A 269 -1.99 20.84 -4.26
N TYR A 270 -0.85 20.51 -4.89
CA TYR A 270 -0.06 19.30 -4.58
C TYR A 270 0.40 19.25 -3.12
N GLN A 271 0.69 20.41 -2.52
CA GLN A 271 1.04 20.53 -1.10
C GLN A 271 -0.03 19.92 -0.17
N TYR A 272 -1.31 19.92 -0.55
CA TYR A 272 -2.38 19.37 0.27
C TYR A 272 -2.27 17.86 0.42
N LEU A 273 -1.89 17.16 -0.67
CA LEU A 273 -1.64 15.73 -0.66
C LEU A 273 -0.37 15.42 0.13
N ASN A 274 0.68 16.22 -0.05
CA ASN A 274 1.95 16.10 0.68
C ASN A 274 1.78 16.31 2.19
N ASN A 275 1.02 17.33 2.59
CA ASN A 275 0.74 17.62 4.00
C ASN A 275 -0.03 16.48 4.65
N PHE A 276 -1.02 15.93 3.94
CA PHE A 276 -1.79 14.79 4.42
C PHE A 276 -0.91 13.54 4.57
N ASP A 277 -0.01 13.29 3.62
CA ASP A 277 0.96 12.21 3.72
C ASP A 277 1.84 12.33 4.96
N ALA A 278 2.42 13.51 5.18
CA ALA A 278 3.25 13.79 6.34
C ALA A 278 2.46 13.62 7.65
N ALA A 279 1.20 14.07 7.69
CA ALA A 279 0.33 13.91 8.85
C ALA A 279 -0.03 12.44 9.10
N MET A 280 -0.32 11.66 8.05
CA MET A 280 -0.61 10.23 8.12
C MET A 280 0.57 9.45 8.72
N ASN A 281 1.78 9.67 8.22
CA ASN A 281 2.99 9.00 8.71
C ASN A 281 3.33 9.42 10.16
N LYS A 282 3.26 10.71 10.49
CA LYS A 282 3.48 11.18 11.88
C LYS A 282 2.45 10.63 12.85
N LEU A 283 1.22 10.43 12.39
CA LEU A 283 0.18 9.86 13.22
C LEU A 283 0.41 8.37 13.45
N GLU A 284 0.92 7.66 12.45
CA GLU A 284 1.33 6.26 12.62
C GLU A 284 2.50 6.14 13.58
N ASP A 285 3.54 6.98 13.48
CA ASP A 285 4.65 7.02 14.45
C ASP A 285 4.16 7.23 15.91
N LYS A 286 3.10 8.03 16.08
CA LYS A 286 2.51 8.29 17.40
C LYS A 286 1.69 7.11 17.95
N TYR A 287 0.88 6.45 17.11
CA TYR A 287 -0.08 5.42 17.56
C TYR A 287 0.33 3.98 17.25
N GLY A 288 1.31 3.78 16.36
CA GLY A 288 1.96 2.51 16.02
C GLY A 288 1.01 1.46 15.42
N TRP A 289 0.06 1.84 14.57
CA TRP A 289 -0.92 0.87 14.08
C TRP A 289 -0.37 -0.16 13.09
N LEU A 290 0.76 0.10 12.41
CA LEU A 290 1.39 -0.92 11.55
C LEU A 290 2.06 -2.02 12.37
N HIS A 291 2.44 -1.72 13.62
CA HIS A 291 3.04 -2.67 14.56
C HIS A 291 2.00 -3.42 15.40
N ALA A 292 0.74 -2.99 15.37
CA ALA A 292 -0.35 -3.64 16.10
C ALA A 292 -0.90 -4.84 15.33
N ASP A 293 -1.59 -5.73 16.06
CA ASP A 293 -2.39 -6.80 15.49
C ASP A 293 -3.35 -6.28 14.39
N PRO A 294 -3.78 -7.15 13.46
CA PRO A 294 -4.71 -6.78 12.41
C PRO A 294 -5.94 -6.04 12.94
N GLY A 295 -6.36 -5.00 12.20
CA GLY A 295 -7.51 -4.19 12.57
C GLY A 295 -8.82 -4.98 12.61
N TYR A 296 -9.77 -4.50 13.41
CA TYR A 296 -11.12 -5.05 13.49
C TYR A 296 -12.10 -4.18 12.68
N THR A 297 -12.53 -4.66 11.53
CA THR A 297 -13.54 -3.97 10.69
C THR A 297 -14.95 -4.24 11.19
N SER A 298 -15.54 -3.23 11.84
CA SER A 298 -16.91 -3.30 12.36
C SER A 298 -17.95 -3.01 11.29
N THR A 299 -17.63 -2.16 10.31
CA THR A 299 -18.60 -1.71 9.30
C THR A 299 -17.99 -1.72 7.91
N LYS A 300 -18.71 -2.32 6.95
CA LYS A 300 -18.44 -2.30 5.51
C LYS A 300 -19.75 -2.13 4.75
N HIS A 301 -20.39 -0.98 4.94
CA HIS A 301 -21.77 -0.74 4.57
C HIS A 301 -21.89 -0.32 3.09
N GLN A 302 -22.47 -1.18 2.26
CA GLN A 302 -22.51 -1.00 0.80
C GLN A 302 -23.41 0.14 0.32
N GLY A 303 -24.57 0.34 0.94
CA GLY A 303 -25.50 1.39 0.56
C GLY A 303 -24.91 2.78 0.84
N ASP A 304 -24.52 2.97 2.10
CA ASP A 304 -23.88 4.20 2.57
C ASP A 304 -22.44 4.42 2.10
N LYS A 305 -21.78 3.41 1.55
CA LYS A 305 -20.35 3.45 1.19
C LYS A 305 -19.45 3.84 2.37
N VAL A 306 -19.78 3.35 3.56
CA VAL A 306 -19.04 3.65 4.80
C VAL A 306 -18.25 2.43 5.26
N ILE A 307 -16.97 2.64 5.56
CA ILE A 307 -16.07 1.66 6.18
C ILE A 307 -15.66 2.18 7.55
N VAL A 308 -15.75 1.32 8.57
CA VAL A 308 -15.27 1.61 9.93
C VAL A 308 -14.46 0.44 10.45
N PHE A 309 -13.26 0.72 10.96
CA PHE A 309 -12.43 -0.27 11.62
C PHE A 309 -11.66 0.34 12.79
N GLU A 310 -11.20 -0.53 13.69
CA GLU A 310 -10.36 -0.16 14.82
C GLU A 310 -8.98 -0.81 14.68
N ARG A 311 -7.92 -0.04 14.91
CA ARG A 311 -6.54 -0.57 14.97
C ARG A 311 -5.69 0.28 15.92
N ALA A 312 -4.91 -0.37 16.78
CA ALA A 312 -4.09 0.27 17.82
C ALA A 312 -4.84 1.30 18.68
N GLY A 313 -6.10 1.02 19.04
CA GLY A 313 -6.93 1.93 19.85
C GLY A 313 -7.49 3.15 19.10
N CYS A 314 -7.12 3.34 17.84
CA CYS A 314 -7.72 4.32 16.93
C CYS A 314 -8.97 3.74 16.24
N VAL A 315 -9.96 4.59 16.01
CA VAL A 315 -11.17 4.28 15.23
C VAL A 315 -11.08 5.04 13.90
N PHE A 316 -11.05 4.32 12.79
CA PHE A 316 -11.00 4.88 11.45
C PHE A 316 -12.40 4.88 10.86
N VAL A 317 -12.83 6.00 10.29
CA VAL A 317 -14.14 6.15 9.64
C VAL A 317 -13.94 6.74 8.26
N PHE A 318 -14.37 6.01 7.24
CA PHE A 318 -14.30 6.42 5.84
C PHE A 318 -15.71 6.51 5.26
N ASN A 319 -16.04 7.62 4.61
CA ASN A 319 -17.25 7.75 3.80
C ASN A 319 -16.86 7.90 2.33
N PHE A 320 -16.93 6.81 1.57
CA PHE A 320 -16.67 6.77 0.13
C PHE A 320 -17.90 7.19 -0.70
N HIS A 321 -19.03 7.56 -0.09
CA HIS A 321 -20.20 7.96 -0.86
C HIS A 321 -19.88 9.21 -1.67
N PRO A 322 -20.24 9.27 -2.98
CA PRO A 322 -19.86 10.39 -3.83
C PRO A 322 -20.61 11.71 -3.57
N ASN A 323 -21.64 11.72 -2.72
CA ASN A 323 -22.45 12.92 -2.46
C ASN A 323 -23.19 12.95 -1.11
N LYS A 324 -23.47 11.80 -0.46
CA LYS A 324 -24.16 11.81 0.85
C LYS A 324 -23.20 12.05 2.00
N SER A 325 -23.63 12.94 2.88
CA SER A 325 -23.01 13.22 4.17
C SER A 325 -23.95 12.74 5.28
N TYR A 326 -23.39 12.26 6.38
CA TYR A 326 -24.16 11.67 7.48
C TYR A 326 -23.92 12.43 8.78
N SER A 327 -24.94 13.14 9.28
CA SER A 327 -24.83 13.99 10.48
C SER A 327 -24.71 13.21 11.78
N ASP A 328 -25.47 12.11 11.90
CA ASP A 328 -25.57 11.28 13.09
C ASP A 328 -25.30 9.81 12.71
N TYR A 329 -24.12 9.53 12.16
CA TYR A 329 -23.76 8.16 11.77
C TYR A 329 -23.33 7.36 13.00
N LYS A 330 -24.07 6.29 13.34
CA LYS A 330 -23.73 5.41 14.46
C LYS A 330 -22.59 4.47 14.06
N ILE A 331 -21.52 4.45 14.85
CA ILE A 331 -20.38 3.53 14.68
C ILE A 331 -20.14 2.71 15.95
N GLY A 332 -19.69 1.47 15.79
CA GLY A 332 -19.32 0.59 16.89
C GLY A 332 -17.89 0.85 17.35
N VAL A 333 -17.64 0.84 18.67
CA VAL A 333 -16.32 1.05 19.27
C VAL A 333 -16.04 0.09 20.43
N GLY A 334 -14.77 -0.26 20.63
CA GLY A 334 -14.34 -1.18 21.67
C GLY A 334 -14.33 -0.58 23.06
N ALA A 335 -13.55 0.47 23.27
CA ALA A 335 -13.34 1.07 24.59
C ALA A 335 -14.42 2.11 24.92
N SER A 336 -14.81 2.20 26.20
CA SER A 336 -15.61 3.33 26.68
C SER A 336 -14.74 4.57 26.85
N GLY A 337 -15.38 5.73 26.73
CA GLY A 337 -14.83 7.00 27.13
C GLY A 337 -15.18 8.12 26.17
N LYS A 338 -14.23 9.03 26.04
CA LYS A 338 -14.31 10.21 25.21
C LYS A 338 -13.29 10.10 24.09
N TYR A 339 -13.71 10.35 22.86
CA TYR A 339 -12.87 10.30 21.68
C TYR A 339 -12.71 11.72 21.09
N LYS A 340 -11.57 11.95 20.46
CA LYS A 340 -11.23 13.16 19.72
C LYS A 340 -10.74 12.81 18.33
N ILE A 341 -11.00 13.71 17.38
CA ILE A 341 -10.41 13.64 16.04
C ILE A 341 -8.91 13.89 16.17
N VAL A 342 -8.12 12.98 15.61
CA VAL A 342 -6.65 13.09 15.56
C VAL A 342 -6.11 13.19 14.14
N LEU A 343 -6.93 12.87 13.14
CA LEU A 343 -6.72 13.21 11.75
C LEU A 343 -8.09 13.38 11.07
N ASP A 344 -8.21 14.41 10.25
CA ASP A 344 -9.40 14.69 9.46
C ASP A 344 -8.97 15.12 8.06
N SER A 345 -9.25 14.28 7.07
CA SER A 345 -8.90 14.55 5.68
C SER A 345 -9.61 15.78 5.11
N ASP A 346 -10.71 16.24 5.71
CA ASP A 346 -11.47 17.43 5.29
C ASP A 346 -10.84 18.75 5.80
N SER A 347 -9.76 18.68 6.56
CA SER A 347 -9.05 19.88 7.03
C SER A 347 -8.53 20.73 5.87
N GLU A 348 -8.55 22.05 6.07
CA GLU A 348 -8.14 23.06 5.07
C GLU A 348 -6.68 22.88 4.61
N GLU A 349 -5.78 22.49 5.51
CA GLU A 349 -4.37 22.19 5.22
C GLU A 349 -4.16 20.98 4.30
N PHE A 350 -5.18 20.13 4.17
CA PHE A 350 -5.24 18.99 3.27
C PHE A 350 -6.16 19.25 2.07
N GLY A 351 -6.58 20.50 1.85
CA GLY A 351 -7.43 20.89 0.72
C GLY A 351 -8.87 20.40 0.83
N GLY A 352 -9.36 20.14 2.05
CA GLY A 352 -10.76 19.84 2.30
C GLY A 352 -11.61 21.09 2.56
N HIS A 353 -12.86 20.88 2.98
CA HIS A 353 -13.88 21.91 3.13
C HIS A 353 -14.06 22.41 4.57
N LYS A 354 -13.32 21.87 5.54
CA LYS A 354 -13.34 22.27 6.96
C LYS A 354 -14.75 22.21 7.56
N LEU A 355 -15.49 21.15 7.27
CA LEU A 355 -16.87 20.97 7.73
C LEU A 355 -16.97 20.42 9.15
N ILE A 356 -15.87 19.87 9.69
CA ILE A 356 -15.86 19.18 10.98
C ILE A 356 -15.19 20.07 12.04
N ASP A 357 -15.89 20.28 13.16
CA ASP A 357 -15.34 21.00 14.32
C ASP A 357 -14.53 20.06 15.21
N HIS A 358 -13.20 20.24 15.22
CA HIS A 358 -12.25 19.43 15.99
C HIS A 358 -12.37 19.63 17.52
N SER A 359 -13.09 20.66 17.98
CA SER A 359 -13.35 20.86 19.41
C SER A 359 -14.42 19.91 19.96
N THR A 360 -15.17 19.22 19.09
CA THR A 360 -16.24 18.28 19.45
C THR A 360 -15.71 17.11 20.30
N ASP A 361 -16.41 16.77 21.38
CA ASP A 361 -16.16 15.57 22.18
C ASP A 361 -17.10 14.44 21.72
N PHE A 362 -16.54 13.28 21.37
CA PHE A 362 -17.32 12.10 20.96
C PHE A 362 -17.46 11.13 22.13
N PHE A 363 -18.63 11.06 22.75
CA PHE A 363 -18.88 10.21 23.92
C PHE A 363 -19.48 8.86 23.54
N THR A 364 -18.94 7.79 24.12
CA THR A 364 -19.48 6.44 23.93
C THR A 364 -20.75 6.19 24.73
N LYS A 365 -21.66 5.40 24.18
CA LYS A 365 -22.83 4.83 24.86
C LYS A 365 -22.65 3.31 25.01
N GLU A 366 -23.03 2.77 26.16
CA GLU A 366 -23.04 1.32 26.44
C GLU A 366 -24.22 0.64 25.72
N GLU A 367 -24.17 0.66 24.39
CA GLU A 367 -25.16 0.08 23.49
C GLU A 367 -24.40 -0.75 22.44
N PRO A 368 -24.56 -2.08 22.40
CA PRO A 368 -23.89 -2.92 21.41
C PRO A 368 -24.31 -2.58 19.98
N PHE A 369 -23.33 -2.46 19.08
CA PHE A 369 -23.56 -2.16 17.67
C PHE A 369 -22.45 -2.76 16.81
N ASN A 370 -22.80 -3.41 15.69
CA ASN A 370 -21.87 -4.03 14.74
C ASN A 370 -20.76 -4.87 15.42
N ASN A 371 -21.16 -5.78 16.32
CA ASN A 371 -20.28 -6.67 17.09
C ASN A 371 -19.24 -5.95 17.97
N ARG A 372 -19.52 -4.69 18.32
CA ARG A 372 -18.78 -3.94 19.34
C ARG A 372 -19.69 -3.72 20.55
N PRO A 373 -19.13 -3.65 21.78
CA PRO A 373 -19.91 -3.51 23.00
C PRO A 373 -20.57 -2.13 23.14
N ARG A 374 -20.07 -1.13 22.41
CA ARG A 374 -20.46 0.28 22.55
C ARG A 374 -20.61 0.92 21.18
N CYS A 375 -21.24 2.10 21.18
CA CYS A 375 -21.30 2.94 19.99
C CYS A 375 -21.07 4.43 20.32
N LEU A 376 -20.77 5.20 19.29
CA LEU A 376 -20.80 6.66 19.31
C LEU A 376 -21.38 7.17 17.97
N MET A 377 -21.71 8.45 17.91
CA MET A 377 -22.26 9.10 16.71
C MET A 377 -21.21 10.04 16.12
N VAL A 378 -21.05 10.03 14.81
CA VAL A 378 -20.15 10.95 14.09
C VAL A 378 -20.89 11.70 12.99
N TYR A 379 -20.47 12.95 12.77
CA TYR A 379 -20.71 13.62 11.50
C TYR A 379 -19.59 13.22 10.52
N ILE A 380 -19.95 12.60 9.40
CA ILE A 380 -19.00 12.21 8.37
C ILE A 380 -19.46 12.71 6.98
N PRO A 381 -18.82 13.77 6.43
CA PRO A 381 -19.13 14.27 5.09
C PRO A 381 -18.80 13.26 3.99
N SER A 382 -19.34 13.49 2.79
CA SER A 382 -19.02 12.72 1.58
C SER A 382 -17.54 12.82 1.24
N ARG A 383 -16.90 11.69 0.90
CA ARG A 383 -15.47 11.59 0.53
C ARG A 383 -14.52 12.12 1.60
N VAL A 384 -14.80 11.78 2.86
CA VAL A 384 -13.96 12.15 4.01
C VAL A 384 -13.55 10.90 4.76
N ALA A 385 -12.31 10.91 5.26
CA ALA A 385 -11.81 10.00 6.27
C ALA A 385 -11.43 10.77 7.53
N ILE A 386 -11.86 10.26 8.68
CA ILE A 386 -11.42 10.74 10.00
C ILE A 386 -10.85 9.58 10.82
N ILE A 387 -9.90 9.91 11.69
CA ILE A 387 -9.39 9.02 12.73
C ILE A 387 -9.72 9.62 14.07
N LEU A 388 -10.35 8.81 14.92
CA LEU A 388 -10.63 9.15 16.31
C LEU A 388 -9.68 8.38 17.22
N ALA A 389 -9.15 9.02 18.25
CA ALA A 389 -8.45 8.36 19.34
C ALA A 389 -9.14 8.69 20.67
N LYS A 390 -9.06 7.75 21.62
CA LYS A 390 -9.55 7.97 22.97
C LYS A 390 -8.68 9.02 23.67
N VAL A 391 -9.32 9.94 24.38
CA VAL A 391 -8.66 10.88 25.29
C VAL A 391 -8.45 10.16 26.61
N ASP A 392 -7.22 10.19 27.12
CA ASP A 392 -6.86 9.66 28.43
C ASP A 392 -7.62 10.34 29.58
#